data_AF-A0A4Y6VB16-F1
#
_entry.id   AF-A0A4Y6VB16-F1
#
_cell.length_a   1.000
_cell.length_b   1.000
_cell.length_c   1.000
_cell.angle_alpha   90.00
_cell.angle_beta   90.00
_cell.angle_gamma   90.00
#
_symmetry.space_group_name_H-M   'P 1'
#
loop_
_entity.id
_entity.type
_entity.pdbx_description
1 polymer ?
#
loop_
_entity_poly.entity_id
_entity_poly.type
_entity_poly.pdbx_seq_one_letter_code
_entity_poly.pdbx_strand_id
1 'polypeptide(L)'
;MDYELLESYIYDISTSVYDVLETLHPFYRYKLYGTIAEKRGLQPDCDLRELAENIVLMIPRINKDVKDGFEIASLSYEDLKESQKKNNKRLGRKANRARTNIRKTFKININDDEVQKTFDNDKKEYYESYKLNGFTVQDSIELKQKHNKSRDWSIAHSLDCSMRIANLCQNLCDSGWLLSLTLPGSFRGKTFEKCSEEINYRLNQIKKESDRQDIEWTGTFAIETHKDETQHIHILYYVKNYNEDEFSNKKTDRDKLLDIVFKYFNNEDRDNYQVNKPAYYAGGLLNYMFKDYGKQNTRHGFIGLRRDIKKIWNSLYRGNYGDKSLSYLSGDSLWIAKRYIHCNDGTSDFISGRTGFTLFALRAFRSERLNNHGNNNKLTVYEDERTSYLRRELNNRKYKKTHQLYKKTTNVRYVKFLFGYVYLYINQDCVLGVFYRFEIVKSFGQPPPAGRD
;
A
#
# COMPACT_ATOMS: atom_id res chain seq x y z
N MET A 1 -28.48 23.82 -21.81
CA MET A 1 -28.33 23.07 -23.06
C MET A 1 -29.52 22.14 -23.17
N ASP A 2 -30.21 22.16 -24.30
CA ASP A 2 -31.32 21.24 -24.58
C ASP A 2 -30.73 19.92 -25.10
N TYR A 3 -30.68 18.92 -24.21
CA TYR A 3 -30.06 17.63 -24.54
C TYR A 3 -30.94 16.76 -25.42
N GLU A 4 -32.27 16.92 -25.38
CA GLU A 4 -33.19 16.15 -26.22
C GLU A 4 -33.03 16.58 -27.69
N LEU A 5 -32.98 17.89 -27.94
CA LEU A 5 -32.77 18.42 -29.28
C LEU A 5 -31.37 18.06 -29.83
N LEU A 6 -30.33 18.12 -28.98
CA LEU A 6 -28.98 17.69 -29.35
C LEU A 6 -28.95 16.21 -29.75
N GLU A 7 -29.61 15.35 -28.98
CA GLU A 7 -29.67 13.92 -29.24
C GLU A 7 -30.44 13.57 -30.51
N SER A 8 -31.51 14.32 -30.81
CA SER A 8 -32.20 14.25 -32.11
C SER A 8 -31.26 14.52 -33.27
N TYR A 9 -30.45 15.60 -33.19
CA TYR A 9 -29.46 15.88 -34.23
C TYR A 9 -28.37 14.79 -34.34
N ILE A 10 -27.92 14.20 -33.23
CA ILE A 10 -26.96 13.09 -33.26
C ILE A 10 -27.58 11.87 -33.95
N TYR A 11 -28.84 11.55 -33.66
CA TYR A 11 -29.58 10.46 -34.29
C TYR A 11 -29.69 10.66 -35.81
N ASP A 12 -30.08 11.86 -36.23
CA ASP A 12 -30.24 12.23 -37.64
C ASP A 12 -28.91 12.14 -38.41
N ILE A 13 -27.79 12.54 -37.78
CA ILE A 13 -26.46 12.49 -38.40
C ILE A 13 -25.92 11.05 -38.43
N SER A 14 -26.07 10.28 -37.34
CA SER A 14 -25.51 8.94 -37.22
C SER A 14 -26.21 8.09 -36.15
N THR A 15 -27.16 7.27 -36.58
CA THR A 15 -27.85 6.26 -35.75
C THR A 15 -26.89 5.35 -34.98
N SER A 16 -25.82 4.86 -35.61
CA SER A 16 -24.85 3.98 -34.93
C SER A 16 -24.10 4.64 -33.77
N VAL A 17 -23.88 5.95 -33.84
CA VAL A 17 -23.24 6.69 -32.75
C VAL A 17 -24.26 6.95 -31.64
N TYR A 18 -25.49 7.27 -32.02
CA TYR A 18 -26.60 7.40 -31.09
C TYR A 18 -26.78 6.11 -30.27
N ASP A 19 -26.87 4.93 -30.90
CA ASP A 19 -27.04 3.64 -30.21
C ASP A 19 -25.92 3.39 -29.19
N VAL A 20 -24.67 3.72 -29.52
CA VAL A 20 -23.54 3.60 -28.59
C VAL A 20 -23.71 4.54 -27.40
N LEU A 21 -24.12 5.78 -27.64
CA LEU A 21 -24.36 6.78 -26.60
C LEU A 21 -25.58 6.43 -25.72
N GLU A 22 -26.58 5.77 -26.28
CA GLU A 22 -27.77 5.33 -25.56
C GLU A 22 -27.43 4.30 -24.46
N THR A 23 -26.40 3.47 -24.66
CA THR A 23 -25.91 2.54 -23.63
C THR A 23 -25.25 3.23 -22.43
N LEU A 24 -24.92 4.52 -22.54
CA LEU A 24 -24.27 5.29 -21.52
C LEU A 24 -25.29 6.07 -20.68
N HIS A 25 -25.18 5.97 -19.35
CA HIS A 25 -26.06 6.66 -18.42
C HIS A 25 -26.11 8.17 -18.73
N PRO A 26 -27.29 8.81 -18.74
CA PRO A 26 -27.46 10.21 -19.15
C PRO A 26 -26.46 11.17 -18.48
N PHE A 27 -26.22 11.01 -17.17
CA PHE A 27 -25.19 11.75 -16.44
C PHE A 27 -23.81 11.72 -17.14
N TYR A 28 -23.29 10.53 -17.46
CA TYR A 28 -21.98 10.40 -18.11
C TYR A 28 -22.01 10.89 -19.55
N ARG A 29 -23.12 10.67 -20.25
CA ARG A 29 -23.36 11.10 -21.62
C ARG A 29 -23.29 12.63 -21.75
N TYR A 30 -23.96 13.36 -20.86
CA TYR A 30 -23.92 14.82 -20.86
C TYR A 30 -22.55 15.39 -20.49
N LYS A 31 -21.83 14.75 -19.55
CA LYS A 31 -20.44 15.10 -19.25
C LYS A 31 -19.51 14.86 -20.43
N LEU A 32 -19.75 13.80 -21.21
CA LEU A 32 -19.02 13.54 -22.43
C LEU A 32 -19.25 14.63 -23.49
N TYR A 33 -20.49 15.07 -23.68
CA TYR A 33 -20.81 16.16 -24.61
C TYR A 33 -20.08 17.45 -24.24
N GLY A 34 -20.12 17.85 -22.96
CA GLY A 34 -19.34 19.00 -22.47
C GLY A 34 -17.83 18.84 -22.69
N THR A 35 -17.29 17.65 -22.43
CA THR A 35 -15.87 17.36 -22.66
C THR A 35 -15.48 17.48 -24.15
N ILE A 36 -16.37 17.08 -25.05
CA ILE A 36 -16.15 17.19 -26.51
C ILE A 36 -16.21 18.66 -26.92
N ALA A 37 -17.20 19.42 -26.45
CA ALA A 37 -17.31 20.84 -26.70
C ALA A 37 -16.04 21.60 -26.29
N GLU A 38 -15.56 21.38 -25.06
CA GLU A 38 -14.31 21.98 -24.55
C GLU A 38 -13.09 21.62 -25.41
N LYS A 39 -12.94 20.33 -25.77
CA LYS A 39 -11.80 19.87 -26.59
C LYS A 39 -11.79 20.45 -27.99
N ARG A 40 -12.97 20.81 -28.51
CA ARG A 40 -13.15 21.42 -29.81
C ARG A 40 -13.10 22.95 -29.77
N GLY A 41 -13.03 23.54 -28.58
CA GLY A 41 -13.04 24.99 -28.41
C GLY A 41 -14.38 25.61 -28.81
N LEU A 42 -15.47 24.84 -28.73
CA LEU A 42 -16.81 25.35 -29.00
C LEU A 42 -17.23 26.29 -27.88
N GLN A 43 -17.86 27.41 -28.26
CA GLN A 43 -18.39 28.36 -27.29
C GLN A 43 -19.59 27.76 -26.54
N PRO A 44 -19.89 28.20 -25.30
CA PRO A 44 -21.02 27.69 -24.53
C PRO A 44 -22.39 27.86 -25.20
N ASP A 45 -22.50 28.82 -26.13
CA ASP A 45 -23.67 29.15 -26.94
C ASP A 45 -23.60 28.60 -28.38
N CYS A 46 -22.69 27.67 -28.66
CA CYS A 46 -22.57 27.06 -29.98
C CYS A 46 -23.87 26.40 -30.44
N ASP A 47 -24.06 26.33 -31.75
CA ASP A 47 -25.19 25.61 -32.34
C ASP A 47 -25.17 24.13 -31.90
N LEU A 48 -26.32 23.62 -31.45
CA LEU A 48 -26.46 22.22 -31.05
C LEU A 48 -26.19 21.27 -32.21
N ARG A 49 -26.47 21.69 -33.45
CA ARG A 49 -26.16 20.88 -34.63
C ARG A 49 -24.65 20.78 -34.86
N GLU A 50 -23.91 21.88 -34.69
CA GLU A 50 -22.44 21.88 -34.75
C GLU A 50 -21.83 21.00 -33.65
N LEU A 51 -22.39 21.04 -32.44
CA LEU A 51 -21.97 20.16 -31.35
C LEU A 51 -22.28 18.69 -31.70
N ALA A 52 -23.44 18.37 -32.27
CA ALA A 52 -23.82 17.03 -32.69
C ALA A 52 -22.84 16.45 -33.72
N GLU A 53 -22.47 17.22 -34.75
CA GLU A 53 -21.47 16.82 -35.75
C GLU A 53 -20.13 16.51 -35.07
N ASN A 54 -19.69 17.36 -34.15
CA ASN A 54 -18.46 17.14 -33.40
C ASN A 54 -18.51 15.90 -32.51
N ILE A 55 -19.66 15.60 -31.90
CA ILE A 55 -19.88 14.36 -31.13
C ILE A 55 -19.75 13.15 -32.04
N VAL A 56 -20.48 13.12 -33.16
CA VAL A 56 -20.42 12.02 -34.14
C VAL A 56 -19.00 11.76 -34.62
N LEU A 57 -18.22 12.82 -34.86
CA LEU A 57 -16.81 12.69 -35.26
C LEU A 57 -15.89 12.15 -34.15
N MET A 58 -16.22 12.38 -32.88
CA MET A 58 -15.34 12.08 -31.74
C MET A 58 -15.63 10.74 -31.07
N ILE A 59 -16.88 10.27 -31.04
CA ILE A 59 -17.23 8.97 -30.42
C ILE A 59 -16.42 7.79 -30.99
N PRO A 60 -16.21 7.67 -32.32
CA PRO A 60 -15.36 6.62 -32.87
C PRO A 60 -13.92 6.66 -32.36
N ARG A 61 -13.41 7.85 -32.01
CA ARG A 61 -12.02 8.10 -31.57
C ARG A 61 -11.79 7.90 -30.07
N ILE A 62 -12.84 7.72 -29.28
CA ILE A 62 -12.71 7.36 -27.86
C ILE A 62 -12.03 5.98 -27.76
N ASN A 63 -11.15 5.81 -26.76
CA ASN A 63 -10.48 4.54 -26.49
C ASN A 63 -11.52 3.41 -26.41
N LYS A 64 -11.30 2.34 -27.18
CA LYS A 64 -12.16 1.15 -27.20
C LYS A 64 -12.45 0.61 -25.80
N ASP A 65 -11.44 0.52 -24.93
CA ASP A 65 -11.62 0.03 -23.55
C ASP A 65 -12.64 0.84 -22.73
N VAL A 66 -12.80 2.13 -23.05
CA VAL A 66 -13.73 3.03 -22.37
C VAL A 66 -15.13 2.86 -22.98
N LYS A 67 -15.23 2.83 -24.32
CA LYS A 67 -16.48 2.59 -25.05
C LYS A 67 -17.12 1.25 -24.70
N ASP A 68 -16.33 0.17 -24.70
CA ASP A 68 -16.77 -1.18 -24.32
C ASP A 68 -17.22 -1.24 -22.84
N GLY A 69 -16.94 -0.20 -22.06
CA GLY A 69 -17.35 -0.04 -20.67
C GLY A 69 -18.66 0.75 -20.47
N PHE A 70 -19.24 1.37 -21.51
CA PHE A 70 -20.41 2.26 -21.38
C PHE A 70 -21.60 1.57 -20.75
N GLU A 71 -22.04 0.46 -21.34
CA GLU A 71 -23.18 -0.32 -20.85
C GLU A 71 -22.98 -0.74 -19.39
N ILE A 72 -21.87 -1.43 -19.08
CA ILE A 72 -21.64 -1.99 -17.75
C ILE A 72 -21.42 -0.91 -16.67
N ALA A 73 -20.91 0.26 -17.02
CA ALA A 73 -20.79 1.39 -16.10
C ALA A 73 -22.15 2.01 -15.76
N SER A 74 -23.12 1.87 -16.67
CA SER A 74 -24.43 2.52 -16.58
C SER A 74 -25.47 1.67 -15.87
N LEU A 75 -25.22 0.37 -15.70
CA LEU A 75 -26.11 -0.52 -14.94
C LEU A 75 -26.25 -0.09 -13.47
N SER A 76 -27.47 -0.13 -12.96
CA SER A 76 -27.73 -0.01 -11.53
C SER A 76 -27.13 -1.20 -10.76
N TYR A 77 -27.11 -1.12 -9.42
CA TYR A 77 -26.64 -2.24 -8.62
C TYR A 77 -27.53 -3.49 -8.79
N GLU A 78 -28.85 -3.31 -8.92
CA GLU A 78 -29.78 -4.43 -9.10
C GLU A 78 -29.64 -5.07 -10.47
N ASP A 79 -29.58 -4.28 -11.55
CA ASP A 79 -29.38 -4.80 -12.92
C ASP A 79 -28.08 -5.58 -13.03
N LEU A 80 -27.03 -5.06 -12.39
CA LEU A 80 -25.73 -5.72 -12.36
C LEU A 80 -25.82 -7.05 -11.62
N LYS A 81 -26.55 -7.15 -10.51
CA LYS A 81 -26.78 -8.39 -9.78
C LYS A 81 -27.59 -9.40 -10.60
N GLU A 82 -28.63 -8.97 -11.30
CA GLU A 82 -29.36 -9.84 -12.22
C GLU A 82 -28.47 -10.38 -13.33
N SER A 83 -27.67 -9.52 -13.95
CA SER A 83 -26.71 -9.91 -14.98
C SER A 83 -25.65 -10.88 -14.44
N GLN A 84 -25.19 -10.71 -13.20
CA GLN A 84 -24.29 -11.66 -12.55
C GLN A 84 -24.94 -13.04 -12.34
N LYS A 85 -26.20 -13.08 -11.92
CA LYS A 85 -26.96 -14.34 -11.75
C LYS A 85 -27.11 -15.07 -13.07
N LYS A 86 -27.51 -14.36 -14.14
CA LYS A 86 -27.70 -14.93 -15.49
C LYS A 86 -26.40 -15.46 -16.09
N ASN A 87 -25.31 -14.70 -15.95
CA ASN A 87 -24.04 -15.00 -16.63
C ASN A 87 -23.03 -15.78 -15.76
N ASN A 88 -23.33 -16.01 -14.48
CA ASN A 88 -22.43 -16.59 -13.48
C ASN A 88 -21.02 -15.95 -13.46
N LYS A 89 -20.95 -14.64 -13.73
CA LYS A 89 -19.70 -13.85 -13.80
C LYS A 89 -19.71 -12.79 -12.71
N ARG A 90 -18.55 -12.51 -12.11
CA ARG A 90 -18.40 -11.41 -11.14
C ARG A 90 -18.20 -10.08 -11.87
N LEU A 91 -19.24 -9.25 -11.92
CA LEU A 91 -19.27 -8.01 -12.72
C LEU A 91 -18.98 -6.74 -11.92
N GLY A 92 -19.15 -6.75 -10.58
CA GLY A 92 -19.06 -5.52 -9.77
C GLY A 92 -17.70 -4.82 -9.88
N ARG A 93 -16.60 -5.59 -9.90
CA ARG A 93 -15.25 -5.02 -10.13
C ARG A 93 -15.09 -4.46 -11.55
N LYS A 94 -15.73 -5.06 -12.54
CA LYS A 94 -15.64 -4.63 -13.94
C LYS A 94 -16.41 -3.32 -14.14
N ALA A 95 -17.62 -3.19 -13.61
CA ALA A 95 -18.40 -1.95 -13.62
C ALA A 95 -17.67 -0.80 -12.94
N ASN A 96 -17.15 -1.06 -11.74
CA ASN A 96 -16.41 -0.08 -10.97
C ASN A 96 -15.13 0.42 -11.68
N ARG A 97 -14.43 -0.45 -12.43
CA ARG A 97 -13.31 -0.03 -13.29
C ARG A 97 -13.77 0.74 -14.52
N ALA A 98 -14.88 0.34 -15.14
CA ALA A 98 -15.46 1.06 -16.28
C ALA A 98 -15.84 2.50 -15.89
N ARG A 99 -16.46 2.69 -14.71
CA ARG A 99 -16.76 4.02 -14.15
C ARG A 99 -15.50 4.85 -13.91
N THR A 100 -14.45 4.26 -13.31
CA THR A 100 -13.13 4.92 -13.20
C THR A 100 -12.58 5.34 -14.57
N ASN A 101 -12.61 4.44 -15.56
CA ASN A 101 -12.11 4.75 -16.90
C ASN A 101 -12.91 5.87 -17.59
N ILE A 102 -14.23 5.89 -17.39
CA ILE A 102 -15.12 6.97 -17.84
C ILE A 102 -14.76 8.29 -17.15
N ARG A 103 -14.67 8.31 -15.81
CA ARG A 103 -14.29 9.51 -15.05
C ARG A 103 -12.96 10.11 -15.52
N LYS A 104 -11.92 9.28 -15.67
CA LYS A 104 -10.61 9.70 -16.18
C LYS A 104 -10.69 10.27 -17.60
N THR A 105 -11.50 9.67 -18.47
CA THR A 105 -11.61 10.10 -19.86
C THR A 105 -12.42 11.40 -20.01
N PHE A 106 -13.47 11.55 -19.20
CA PHE A 106 -14.42 12.67 -19.25
C PHE A 106 -14.09 13.74 -18.21
N LYS A 107 -12.95 13.62 -17.52
CA LYS A 107 -12.49 14.54 -16.46
C LYS A 107 -13.52 14.79 -15.35
N ILE A 108 -14.30 13.77 -15.00
CA ILE A 108 -15.28 13.85 -13.92
C ILE A 108 -14.56 13.65 -12.59
N ASN A 109 -14.75 14.59 -11.66
CA ASN A 109 -14.22 14.43 -10.31
C ASN A 109 -14.89 13.25 -9.61
N ILE A 110 -14.13 12.47 -8.82
CA ILE A 110 -14.67 11.34 -8.06
C ILE A 110 -15.84 11.75 -7.15
N ASN A 111 -15.80 12.97 -6.61
CA ASN A 111 -16.84 13.49 -5.74
C ASN A 111 -18.08 13.97 -6.50
N ASP A 112 -18.03 14.07 -7.82
CA ASP A 112 -19.16 14.53 -8.64
C ASP A 112 -19.84 13.37 -9.37
N ASP A 113 -19.29 12.15 -9.28
CA ASP A 113 -19.83 10.97 -9.95
C ASP A 113 -21.07 10.44 -9.21
N GLU A 114 -22.24 10.99 -9.57
CA GLU A 114 -23.54 10.62 -9.01
C GLU A 114 -23.87 9.14 -9.28
N VAL A 115 -23.53 8.62 -10.44
CA VAL A 115 -23.80 7.22 -10.81
C VAL A 115 -23.04 6.26 -9.90
N GLN A 116 -21.76 6.55 -9.62
CA GLN A 116 -20.98 5.75 -8.67
C GLN A 116 -21.52 5.87 -7.23
N LYS A 117 -21.90 7.08 -6.80
CA LYS A 117 -22.46 7.29 -5.45
C LYS A 117 -23.75 6.50 -5.25
N THR A 118 -24.70 6.59 -6.17
CA THR A 118 -25.96 5.84 -6.12
C THR A 118 -25.68 4.34 -6.09
N PHE A 119 -24.82 3.86 -7.00
CA PHE A 119 -24.43 2.44 -7.04
C PHE A 119 -23.82 1.94 -5.72
N ASP A 120 -22.94 2.72 -5.08
CA ASP A 120 -22.31 2.34 -3.83
C ASP A 120 -23.29 2.39 -2.64
N ASN A 121 -24.23 3.35 -2.65
CA ASN A 121 -25.30 3.44 -1.65
C ASN A 121 -26.27 2.27 -1.77
N ASP A 122 -26.83 2.00 -2.95
CA ASP A 122 -27.75 0.88 -3.20
C ASP A 122 -27.12 -0.46 -2.78
N LYS A 123 -25.84 -0.63 -3.11
CA LYS A 123 -25.07 -1.82 -2.73
C LYS A 123 -24.93 -1.95 -1.21
N LYS A 124 -24.65 -0.85 -0.53
CA LYS A 124 -24.48 -0.83 0.93
C LYS A 124 -25.81 -1.15 1.61
N GLU A 125 -26.90 -0.46 1.23
CA GLU A 125 -28.25 -0.70 1.74
C GLU A 125 -28.67 -2.16 1.55
N TYR A 126 -28.40 -2.71 0.37
CA TYR A 126 -28.66 -4.13 0.10
C TYR A 126 -27.90 -5.06 1.06
N TYR A 127 -26.60 -4.82 1.32
CA TYR A 127 -25.83 -5.66 2.25
C TYR A 127 -26.21 -5.46 3.72
N GLU A 128 -26.69 -4.29 4.10
CA GLU A 128 -27.22 -4.02 5.44
C GLU A 128 -28.60 -4.67 5.66
N SER A 129 -29.40 -4.80 4.61
CA SER A 129 -30.73 -5.42 4.67
C SER A 129 -30.69 -6.93 4.96
N TYR A 130 -29.63 -7.63 4.55
CA TYR A 130 -29.55 -9.09 4.68
C TYR A 130 -28.83 -9.51 5.97
N LYS A 131 -29.60 -10.04 6.93
CA LYS A 131 -29.11 -10.47 8.24
C LYS A 131 -29.05 -12.00 8.34
N LEU A 132 -27.92 -12.51 8.84
CA LEU A 132 -27.69 -13.92 9.16
C LEU A 132 -27.14 -13.99 10.57
N ASN A 133 -27.86 -14.65 11.48
CA ASN A 133 -27.48 -14.79 12.90
C ASN A 133 -27.17 -13.45 13.59
N GLY A 134 -27.94 -12.40 13.27
CA GLY A 134 -27.77 -11.06 13.84
C GLY A 134 -26.66 -10.20 13.20
N PHE A 135 -25.87 -10.76 12.28
CA PHE A 135 -24.85 -10.02 11.52
C PHE A 135 -25.34 -9.73 10.11
N THR A 136 -25.09 -8.51 9.63
CA THR A 136 -25.33 -8.16 8.24
C THR A 136 -24.22 -8.70 7.33
N VAL A 137 -24.48 -8.76 6.02
CA VAL A 137 -23.43 -9.05 5.03
C VAL A 137 -22.35 -7.98 5.08
N GLN A 138 -22.74 -6.72 5.31
CA GLN A 138 -21.83 -5.60 5.43
C GLN A 138 -20.88 -5.77 6.63
N ASP A 139 -21.39 -6.15 7.80
CA ASP A 139 -20.58 -6.44 9.00
C ASP A 139 -19.52 -7.51 8.71
N SER A 140 -19.92 -8.57 7.99
CA SER A 140 -19.02 -9.66 7.62
C SER A 140 -17.91 -9.20 6.67
N ILE A 141 -18.22 -8.31 5.73
CA ILE A 141 -17.25 -7.70 4.81
C ILE A 141 -16.26 -6.84 5.59
N GLU A 142 -16.76 -5.97 6.47
CA GLU A 142 -15.94 -5.05 7.27
C GLU A 142 -15.03 -5.81 8.25
N LEU A 143 -15.57 -6.82 8.94
CA LEU A 143 -14.80 -7.69 9.82
C LEU A 143 -13.68 -8.40 9.04
N LYS A 144 -13.98 -8.93 7.86
CA LYS A 144 -12.98 -9.55 6.98
C LYS A 144 -11.92 -8.55 6.52
N GLN A 145 -12.30 -7.31 6.18
CA GLN A 145 -11.35 -6.26 5.81
C GLN A 145 -10.45 -5.90 6.99
N LYS A 146 -11.02 -5.70 8.19
CA LYS A 146 -10.29 -5.42 9.43
C LYS A 146 -9.28 -6.52 9.76
N HIS A 147 -9.68 -7.79 9.69
CA HIS A 147 -8.77 -8.91 9.92
C HIS A 147 -7.65 -8.97 8.88
N ASN A 148 -7.96 -8.77 7.60
CA ASN A 148 -6.94 -8.77 6.57
C ASN A 148 -5.96 -7.59 6.71
N LYS A 149 -6.46 -6.40 7.08
CA LYS A 149 -5.63 -5.22 7.38
C LYS A 149 -4.70 -5.51 8.55
N SER A 150 -5.24 -6.01 9.66
CA SER A 150 -4.47 -6.38 10.85
C SER A 150 -3.39 -7.41 10.52
N ARG A 151 -3.73 -8.47 9.78
CA ARG A 151 -2.75 -9.47 9.31
C ARG A 151 -1.61 -8.82 8.52
N ASP A 152 -1.95 -8.08 7.46
CA ASP A 152 -0.95 -7.52 6.56
C ASP A 152 -0.10 -6.47 7.27
N TRP A 153 -0.68 -5.69 8.18
CA TRP A 153 0.05 -4.78 9.06
C TRP A 153 1.02 -5.53 9.98
N SER A 154 0.60 -6.62 10.62
CA SER A 154 1.47 -7.42 11.49
C SER A 154 2.62 -8.07 10.72
N ILE A 155 2.37 -8.53 9.49
CA ILE A 155 3.43 -9.02 8.59
C ILE A 155 4.40 -7.87 8.26
N ALA A 156 3.90 -6.69 7.89
CA ALA A 156 4.72 -5.53 7.56
C ALA A 156 5.56 -5.04 8.74
N HIS A 157 4.99 -5.05 9.94
CA HIS A 157 5.69 -4.70 11.17
C HIS A 157 6.76 -5.73 11.52
N SER A 158 6.44 -7.03 11.41
CA SER A 158 7.43 -8.09 11.60
C SER A 158 8.55 -8.01 10.56
N LEU A 159 8.24 -7.56 9.35
CA LEU A 159 9.24 -7.30 8.30
C LEU A 159 10.20 -6.19 8.72
N ASP A 160 9.70 -5.04 9.17
CA ASP A 160 10.53 -3.95 9.70
C ASP A 160 11.49 -4.47 10.79
N CYS A 161 10.95 -5.16 11.79
CA CYS A 161 11.75 -5.71 12.88
C CYS A 161 12.79 -6.73 12.38
N SER A 162 12.43 -7.56 11.39
CA SER A 162 13.36 -8.51 10.78
C SER A 162 14.50 -7.80 10.07
N MET A 163 14.21 -6.70 9.39
CA MET A 163 15.22 -5.95 8.62
C MET A 163 16.19 -5.18 9.51
N ARG A 164 15.74 -4.71 10.67
CA ARG A 164 16.62 -4.20 11.73
C ARG A 164 17.60 -5.28 12.20
N ILE A 165 17.10 -6.49 12.45
CA ILE A 165 17.94 -7.65 12.83
C ILE A 165 18.88 -8.05 11.68
N ALA A 166 18.45 -7.96 10.43
CA ALA A 166 19.30 -8.26 9.27
C ALA A 166 20.31 -7.15 8.93
N ASN A 167 20.34 -6.05 9.69
CA ASN A 167 21.15 -4.86 9.40
C ASN A 167 20.91 -4.30 7.98
N LEU A 168 19.64 -4.23 7.58
CA LEU A 168 19.16 -3.64 6.31
C LEU A 168 18.40 -2.31 6.53
N CYS A 169 18.55 -1.73 7.72
CA CYS A 169 18.05 -0.40 8.09
C CYS A 169 19.23 0.57 8.25
N GLN A 170 18.93 1.86 8.44
CA GLN A 170 19.96 2.89 8.66
C GLN A 170 20.75 2.64 9.94
N ASN A 171 20.07 2.20 10.99
CA ASN A 171 20.64 1.73 12.25
C ASN A 171 19.60 0.84 12.96
N LEU A 172 19.91 0.35 14.17
CA LEU A 172 19.01 -0.52 14.94
C LEU A 172 17.73 0.21 15.44
N CYS A 173 17.80 1.53 15.60
CA CYS A 173 16.72 2.39 16.10
C CYS A 173 15.73 2.75 15.01
N ASP A 174 16.21 2.86 13.79
CA ASP A 174 15.48 3.37 12.65
C ASP A 174 14.85 2.24 11.84
N SER A 175 13.87 2.62 11.04
CA SER A 175 13.30 1.76 10.01
C SER A 175 14.13 1.89 8.72
N GLY A 176 13.55 1.46 7.60
CA GLY A 176 14.18 1.57 6.29
C GLY A 176 14.07 2.97 5.70
N TRP A 177 13.57 3.04 4.47
CA TRP A 177 13.35 4.28 3.74
C TRP A 177 11.98 4.24 3.09
N LEU A 178 11.40 5.41 2.86
CA LEU A 178 10.13 5.54 2.16
C LEU A 178 10.37 6.12 0.77
N LEU A 179 9.92 5.39 -0.25
CA LEU A 179 9.75 5.88 -1.61
C LEU A 179 8.28 6.21 -1.87
N SER A 180 8.00 7.36 -2.49
CA SER A 180 6.68 7.75 -2.99
C SER A 180 6.80 8.13 -4.45
N LEU A 181 6.30 7.27 -5.33
CA LEU A 181 6.50 7.34 -6.78
C LEU A 181 5.16 7.48 -7.49
N THR A 182 5.11 8.33 -8.51
CA THR A 182 3.91 8.58 -9.32
C THR A 182 4.18 8.15 -10.75
N LEU A 183 3.17 7.61 -11.44
CA LEU A 183 3.27 7.44 -12.88
C LEU A 183 3.41 8.81 -13.59
N PRO A 184 4.13 8.89 -14.72
CA PRO A 184 4.24 10.13 -15.48
C PRO A 184 2.88 10.73 -15.86
N GLY A 185 2.83 12.06 -16.03
CA GLY A 185 1.61 12.77 -16.39
C GLY A 185 0.89 12.26 -17.64
N SER A 186 1.61 11.62 -18.56
CA SER A 186 1.05 10.93 -19.75
C SER A 186 0.07 9.80 -19.40
N PHE A 187 0.04 9.33 -18.15
CA PHE A 187 -0.88 8.29 -17.65
C PHE A 187 -2.17 8.84 -17.00
N ARG A 188 -2.29 10.16 -16.80
CA ARG A 188 -3.50 10.79 -16.21
C ARG A 188 -4.78 10.42 -16.96
N GLY A 189 -4.73 10.40 -18.29
CA GLY A 189 -5.87 10.04 -19.16
C GLY A 189 -5.90 8.57 -19.62
N LYS A 190 -5.04 7.69 -19.07
CA LYS A 190 -5.01 6.27 -19.44
C LYS A 190 -5.95 5.45 -18.56
N THR A 191 -6.40 4.31 -19.06
CA THR A 191 -7.26 3.38 -18.31
C THR A 191 -6.54 2.83 -17.08
N PHE A 192 -7.32 2.45 -16.06
CA PHE A 192 -6.82 1.84 -14.84
C PHE A 192 -5.96 0.59 -15.13
N GLU A 193 -6.38 -0.23 -16.09
CA GLU A 193 -5.67 -1.42 -16.55
C GLU A 193 -4.27 -1.06 -17.07
N LYS A 194 -4.18 -0.09 -17.98
CA LYS A 194 -2.89 0.35 -18.55
C LYS A 194 -1.97 0.93 -17.48
N CYS A 195 -2.50 1.73 -16.55
CA CYS A 195 -1.71 2.21 -15.41
C CYS A 195 -1.21 1.05 -14.54
N SER A 196 -2.07 0.07 -14.25
CA SER A 196 -1.71 -1.06 -13.39
C SER A 196 -0.68 -1.98 -14.04
N GLU A 197 -0.79 -2.21 -15.35
CA GLU A 197 0.18 -2.95 -16.15
C GLU A 197 1.55 -2.25 -16.14
N GLU A 198 1.57 -0.94 -16.34
CA GLU A 198 2.79 -0.14 -16.30
C GLU A 198 3.48 -0.22 -14.92
N ILE A 199 2.72 -0.08 -13.83
CA ILE A 199 3.28 -0.23 -12.48
C ILE A 199 3.89 -1.61 -12.27
N ASN A 200 3.16 -2.67 -12.68
CA ASN A 200 3.67 -4.04 -12.55
C ASN A 200 4.92 -4.24 -13.40
N TYR A 201 4.94 -3.70 -14.62
CA TYR A 201 6.11 -3.74 -15.50
C TYR A 201 7.32 -3.08 -14.82
N ARG A 202 7.20 -1.83 -14.35
CA ARG A 202 8.29 -1.11 -13.68
C ARG A 202 8.78 -1.84 -12.44
N LEU A 203 7.89 -2.28 -11.55
CA LEU A 203 8.26 -3.03 -10.34
C LEU A 203 8.97 -4.35 -10.68
N ASN A 204 8.52 -5.06 -11.72
CA ASN A 204 9.16 -6.29 -12.16
C ASN A 204 10.55 -6.04 -12.76
N GLN A 205 10.73 -4.95 -13.50
CA GLN A 205 12.04 -4.58 -14.03
C GLN A 205 13.00 -4.16 -12.92
N ILE A 206 12.56 -3.32 -11.97
CA ILE A 206 13.37 -2.95 -10.80
C ILE A 206 13.81 -4.22 -10.08
N LYS A 207 12.87 -5.13 -9.78
CA LYS A 207 13.19 -6.40 -9.14
C LYS A 207 14.22 -7.22 -9.93
N LYS A 208 14.04 -7.34 -11.25
CA LYS A 208 14.95 -8.12 -12.12
C LYS A 208 16.35 -7.53 -12.16
N GLU A 209 16.48 -6.20 -12.21
CA GLU A 209 17.78 -5.53 -12.20
C GLU A 209 18.44 -5.56 -10.82
N SER A 210 17.67 -5.43 -9.74
CA SER A 210 18.18 -5.60 -8.37
C SER A 210 18.69 -7.02 -8.14
N ASP A 211 17.93 -8.03 -8.56
CA ASP A 211 18.33 -9.45 -8.47
C ASP A 211 19.65 -9.70 -9.25
N ARG A 212 19.83 -9.05 -10.42
CA ARG A 212 21.08 -9.16 -11.23
C ARG A 212 22.29 -8.48 -10.59
N GLN A 213 22.06 -7.44 -9.80
CA GLN A 213 23.12 -6.71 -9.09
C GLN A 213 23.35 -7.26 -7.67
N ASP A 214 22.76 -8.41 -7.33
CA ASP A 214 22.80 -9.04 -6.01
C ASP A 214 22.34 -8.10 -4.88
N ILE A 215 21.39 -7.22 -5.18
CA ILE A 215 20.83 -6.27 -4.22
C ILE A 215 19.68 -6.94 -3.46
N GLU A 216 19.88 -7.15 -2.16
CA GLU A 216 18.83 -7.66 -1.27
C GLU A 216 17.88 -6.54 -0.87
N TRP A 217 16.79 -6.45 -1.63
CA TRP A 217 15.73 -5.48 -1.43
C TRP A 217 14.48 -6.16 -0.88
N THR A 218 14.02 -5.69 0.28
CA THR A 218 12.74 -6.09 0.86
C THR A 218 11.89 -4.87 1.17
N GLY A 219 10.61 -5.07 1.43
CA GLY A 219 9.74 -3.95 1.79
C GLY A 219 8.26 -4.27 1.80
N THR A 220 7.49 -3.26 2.17
CA THR A 220 6.04 -3.23 2.02
C THR A 220 5.70 -2.16 1.00
N PHE A 221 4.74 -2.41 0.13
CA PHE A 221 4.25 -1.41 -0.81
C PHE A 221 2.73 -1.26 -0.74
N ALA A 222 2.27 -0.04 -1.03
CA ALA A 222 0.87 0.32 -1.21
C ALA A 222 0.73 1.07 -2.54
N ILE A 223 -0.23 0.66 -3.36
CA ILE A 223 -0.65 1.38 -4.56
C ILE A 223 -1.98 2.04 -4.24
N GLU A 224 -2.03 3.36 -4.37
CA GLU A 224 -3.23 4.17 -4.19
C GLU A 224 -3.52 5.00 -5.43
N THR A 225 -4.75 5.48 -5.56
CA THR A 225 -5.16 6.41 -6.62
C THR A 225 -5.28 7.80 -6.02
N HIS A 226 -4.63 8.79 -6.64
CA HIS A 226 -4.74 10.18 -6.25
C HIS A 226 -6.06 10.80 -6.71
N LYS A 227 -6.30 12.09 -6.42
CA LYS A 227 -7.57 12.80 -6.75
C LYS A 227 -7.89 12.79 -8.24
N ASP A 228 -6.85 12.83 -9.08
CA ASP A 228 -6.94 12.72 -10.55
C ASP A 228 -6.96 11.25 -11.03
N GLU A 229 -7.13 10.30 -10.12
CA GLU A 229 -7.14 8.85 -10.35
C GLU A 229 -5.86 8.32 -11.04
N THR A 230 -4.77 9.09 -10.96
CA THR A 230 -3.41 8.63 -11.28
C THR A 230 -2.95 7.70 -10.16
N GLN A 231 -2.26 6.61 -10.52
CA GLN A 231 -1.76 5.66 -9.53
C GLN A 231 -0.43 6.13 -8.94
N HIS A 232 -0.35 6.07 -7.62
CA HIS A 232 0.84 6.34 -6.81
C HIS A 232 1.27 5.06 -6.10
N ILE A 233 2.58 4.90 -5.91
CA ILE A 233 3.18 3.78 -5.21
C ILE A 233 3.94 4.34 -4.02
N HIS A 234 3.60 3.86 -2.84
CA HIS A 234 4.41 4.06 -1.65
C HIS A 234 5.13 2.76 -1.31
N ILE A 235 6.43 2.83 -1.07
CA ILE A 235 7.26 1.67 -0.74
C ILE A 235 8.07 2.00 0.52
N LEU A 236 7.79 1.32 1.62
CA LEU A 236 8.70 1.24 2.75
C LEU A 236 9.69 0.11 2.46
N TYR A 237 10.93 0.44 2.13
CA TYR A 237 11.94 -0.51 1.69
C TYR A 237 13.13 -0.60 2.63
N TYR A 238 13.80 -1.74 2.60
CA TYR A 238 14.98 -2.07 3.38
C TYR A 238 16.03 -2.66 2.46
N VAL A 239 17.27 -2.20 2.63
CA VAL A 239 18.41 -2.52 1.79
C VAL A 239 19.69 -2.17 2.56
N LYS A 240 20.78 -2.86 2.26
CA LYS A 240 22.08 -2.56 2.88
C LYS A 240 22.52 -1.15 2.48
N ASN A 241 22.86 -0.32 3.47
CA ASN A 241 23.21 1.10 3.28
C ASN A 241 24.57 1.46 3.86
N TYR A 242 25.51 0.51 3.85
CA TYR A 242 26.89 0.77 4.24
C TYR A 242 27.81 -0.06 3.33
N ASN A 243 28.99 0.50 3.08
CA ASN A 243 30.08 -0.24 2.46
C ASN A 243 30.78 -1.07 3.54
N GLU A 244 31.22 -2.27 3.20
CA GLU A 244 32.03 -3.09 4.12
C GLU A 244 33.42 -2.46 4.37
N ASP A 245 33.81 -1.52 3.51
CA ASP A 245 35.03 -0.74 3.59
C ASP A 245 34.64 0.74 3.61
N GLU A 246 34.73 1.38 4.79
CA GLU A 246 34.37 2.79 5.01
C GLU A 246 35.22 3.77 4.16
N PHE A 247 36.36 3.33 3.65
CA PHE A 247 37.25 4.14 2.81
C PHE A 247 37.00 3.97 1.30
N SER A 248 36.09 3.08 0.92
CA SER A 248 35.76 2.83 -0.48
C SER A 248 34.67 3.80 -0.97
N ASN A 249 34.98 4.59 -2.00
CA ASN A 249 34.03 5.43 -2.75
C ASN A 249 33.00 4.64 -3.58
N LYS A 250 32.80 3.33 -3.32
CA LYS A 250 31.82 2.51 -4.03
C LYS A 250 30.39 2.91 -3.64
N LYS A 251 29.49 2.85 -4.61
CA LYS A 251 28.05 3.03 -4.36
C LYS A 251 27.54 1.95 -3.42
N THR A 252 26.77 2.36 -2.41
CA THR A 252 26.04 1.43 -1.52
C THR A 252 24.99 0.65 -2.31
N ASP A 253 24.49 -0.45 -1.77
CA ASP A 253 23.38 -1.17 -2.41
C ASP A 253 22.10 -0.32 -2.46
N ARG A 254 21.91 0.57 -1.49
CA ARG A 254 20.89 1.61 -1.56
C ARG A 254 21.07 2.51 -2.79
N ASP A 255 22.27 3.03 -3.02
CA ASP A 255 22.51 3.93 -4.16
C ASP A 255 22.27 3.21 -5.49
N LYS A 256 22.73 1.97 -5.61
CA LYS A 256 22.47 1.15 -6.80
C LYS A 256 20.97 0.87 -6.97
N LEU A 257 20.25 0.57 -5.89
CA LEU A 257 18.79 0.37 -5.94
C LEU A 257 18.08 1.64 -6.40
N LEU A 258 18.47 2.81 -5.89
CA LEU A 258 17.89 4.08 -6.30
C LEU A 258 18.18 4.37 -7.78
N ASP A 259 19.39 4.13 -8.26
CA ASP A 259 19.72 4.27 -9.69
C ASP A 259 18.76 3.43 -10.56
N ILE A 260 18.46 2.20 -10.15
CA ILE A 260 17.51 1.33 -10.83
C ILE A 260 16.07 1.88 -10.74
N VAL A 261 15.62 2.28 -9.53
CA VAL A 261 14.27 2.80 -9.32
C VAL A 261 14.02 4.03 -10.20
N PHE A 262 14.94 5.01 -10.17
CA PHE A 262 14.79 6.27 -10.91
C PHE A 262 15.04 6.12 -12.41
N LYS A 263 15.73 5.06 -12.85
CA LYS A 263 15.74 4.67 -14.27
C LYS A 263 14.34 4.32 -14.77
N TYR A 264 13.52 3.63 -13.96
CA TYR A 264 12.14 3.24 -14.33
C TYR A 264 11.09 4.28 -13.93
N PHE A 265 11.38 5.15 -12.97
CA PHE A 265 10.58 6.31 -12.58
C PHE A 265 11.32 7.60 -12.88
N ASN A 266 11.72 7.77 -14.15
CA ASN A 266 12.51 8.91 -14.62
C ASN A 266 11.77 10.26 -14.61
N ASN A 267 10.47 10.24 -14.29
CA ASN A 267 9.65 11.43 -14.07
C ASN A 267 9.74 11.95 -12.63
N GLU A 268 10.39 11.22 -11.73
CA GLU A 268 10.60 11.60 -10.35
C GLU A 268 12.06 12.03 -10.14
N ASP A 269 12.26 12.98 -9.23
CA ASP A 269 13.58 13.43 -8.84
C ASP A 269 14.08 12.60 -7.64
N ARG A 270 15.29 12.04 -7.78
CA ARG A 270 15.93 11.24 -6.73
C ARG A 270 16.20 12.04 -5.47
N ASP A 271 16.60 13.29 -5.65
CA ASP A 271 17.06 14.16 -4.57
C ASP A 271 15.89 14.92 -3.91
N ASN A 272 14.69 14.78 -4.48
CA ASN A 272 13.48 15.28 -3.87
C ASN A 272 13.15 14.47 -2.60
N TYR A 273 13.31 15.13 -1.45
CA TYR A 273 13.03 14.58 -0.13
C TYR A 273 11.59 14.03 0.03
N GLN A 274 10.61 14.56 -0.71
CA GLN A 274 9.23 14.04 -0.66
C GLN A 274 9.10 12.67 -1.35
N VAL A 275 9.97 12.40 -2.32
CA VAL A 275 10.00 11.16 -3.10
C VAL A 275 10.80 10.09 -2.37
N ASN A 276 11.93 10.43 -1.75
CA ASN A 276 12.82 9.48 -1.08
C ASN A 276 13.29 10.01 0.27
N LYS A 277 12.77 9.46 1.37
CA LYS A 277 13.13 9.90 2.73
C LYS A 277 13.51 8.77 3.69
N PRO A 278 14.38 9.05 4.66
CA PRO A 278 14.61 8.13 5.76
C PRO A 278 13.32 7.87 6.54
N ALA A 279 13.14 6.62 6.98
CA ALA A 279 12.04 6.24 7.85
C ALA A 279 12.57 5.96 9.26
N TYR A 280 12.31 6.86 10.21
CA TYR A 280 12.71 6.66 11.61
C TYR A 280 11.73 5.76 12.38
N TYR A 281 10.44 5.81 12.03
CA TYR A 281 9.38 5.07 12.72
C TYR A 281 8.44 4.33 11.75
N ALA A 282 8.55 3.00 11.70
CA ALA A 282 7.69 2.17 10.86
C ALA A 282 6.21 2.24 11.25
N GLY A 283 5.85 2.29 12.53
CA GLY A 283 4.44 2.20 12.95
C GLY A 283 3.55 3.28 12.32
N GLY A 284 4.00 4.53 12.33
CA GLY A 284 3.30 5.66 11.72
C GLY A 284 3.23 5.55 10.19
N LEU A 285 4.33 5.12 9.56
CA LEU A 285 4.38 4.89 8.12
C LEU A 285 3.48 3.73 7.68
N LEU A 286 3.43 2.64 8.44
CA LEU A 286 2.52 1.53 8.17
C LEU A 286 1.07 1.98 8.34
N ASN A 287 0.75 2.81 9.35
CA ASN A 287 -0.60 3.38 9.47
C ASN A 287 -0.97 4.23 8.25
N TYR A 288 -0.04 5.04 7.75
CA TYR A 288 -0.20 5.79 6.50
C TYR A 288 -0.40 4.86 5.29
N MET A 289 0.49 3.88 5.08
CA MET A 289 0.42 2.96 3.94
C MET A 289 -0.86 2.12 3.94
N PHE A 290 -1.40 1.78 5.11
CA PHE A 290 -2.62 0.99 5.28
C PHE A 290 -3.88 1.84 5.51
N LYS A 291 -3.82 3.18 5.33
CA LYS A 291 -4.97 4.09 5.51
C LYS A 291 -6.16 3.71 4.61
N ASP A 292 -5.86 3.34 3.37
CA ASP A 292 -6.84 3.01 2.32
C ASP A 292 -6.99 1.50 2.08
N TYR A 293 -6.59 0.67 3.07
CA TYR A 293 -6.69 -0.77 2.95
C TYR A 293 -8.14 -1.22 2.74
N GLY A 294 -8.39 -1.99 1.69
CA GLY A 294 -9.73 -2.48 1.35
C GLY A 294 -10.58 -1.52 0.53
N LYS A 295 -10.12 -0.27 0.31
CA LYS A 295 -10.75 0.63 -0.66
C LYS A 295 -10.61 0.07 -2.08
N GLN A 296 -11.49 0.53 -2.96
CA GLN A 296 -11.45 0.14 -4.35
C GLN A 296 -10.14 0.60 -5.01
N ASN A 297 -9.63 -0.21 -5.94
CA ASN A 297 -8.43 0.12 -6.74
C ASN A 297 -7.14 0.32 -5.93
N THR A 298 -7.13 0.03 -4.62
CA THR A 298 -5.90 0.00 -3.81
C THR A 298 -5.31 -1.40 -3.74
N ARG A 299 -3.99 -1.47 -3.61
CA ARG A 299 -3.26 -2.75 -3.51
C ARG A 299 -2.11 -2.66 -2.52
N HIS A 300 -2.06 -3.62 -1.61
CA HIS A 300 -0.96 -3.78 -0.66
C HIS A 300 -0.21 -5.08 -0.92
N GLY A 301 1.12 -5.02 -0.81
CA GLY A 301 1.95 -6.20 -0.99
C GLY A 301 3.32 -6.06 -0.33
N PHE A 302 4.10 -7.11 -0.50
CA PHE A 302 5.42 -7.25 0.10
C PHE A 302 6.46 -7.54 -0.98
N ILE A 303 7.64 -6.98 -0.79
CA ILE A 303 8.85 -7.22 -1.58
C ILE A 303 9.78 -8.10 -0.75
N GLY A 304 10.44 -9.07 -1.39
CA GLY A 304 11.37 -9.99 -0.71
C GLY A 304 10.72 -11.14 0.07
N LEU A 305 9.43 -11.07 0.43
CA LEU A 305 8.71 -12.16 1.12
C LEU A 305 8.19 -13.25 0.17
N ARG A 306 8.05 -14.48 0.69
CA ARG A 306 7.43 -15.62 -0.01
C ARG A 306 6.04 -15.27 -0.54
N ARG A 307 5.68 -15.82 -1.69
CA ARG A 307 4.40 -15.54 -2.38
C ARG A 307 3.19 -15.90 -1.53
N ASP A 308 3.31 -16.93 -0.69
CA ASP A 308 2.25 -17.50 0.15
C ASP A 308 2.29 -17.00 1.61
N ILE A 309 3.07 -15.96 1.93
CA ILE A 309 3.25 -15.48 3.31
C ILE A 309 1.93 -15.17 4.03
N LYS A 310 0.95 -14.59 3.34
CA LYS A 310 -0.38 -14.30 3.91
C LYS A 310 -1.14 -15.57 4.30
N LYS A 311 -0.96 -16.66 3.55
CA LYS A 311 -1.56 -17.97 3.84
C LYS A 311 -0.86 -18.61 5.03
N ILE A 312 0.48 -18.67 4.99
CA ILE A 312 1.33 -19.18 6.07
C ILE A 312 0.98 -18.49 7.40
N TRP A 313 0.98 -17.16 7.40
CA TRP A 313 0.64 -16.37 8.58
C TRP A 313 -0.75 -16.70 9.13
N ASN A 314 -1.75 -16.79 8.25
CA ASN A 314 -3.12 -17.14 8.65
C ASN A 314 -3.19 -18.55 9.27
N SER A 315 -2.52 -19.54 8.68
CA SER A 315 -2.55 -20.92 9.18
C SER A 315 -1.91 -21.00 10.57
N LEU A 316 -0.82 -20.27 10.81
CA LEU A 316 -0.18 -20.20 12.13
C LEU A 316 -1.02 -19.45 13.15
N TYR A 317 -1.50 -18.26 12.79
CA TYR A 317 -2.28 -17.41 13.69
C TYR A 317 -3.58 -18.09 14.13
N ARG A 318 -4.15 -18.96 13.28
CA ARG A 318 -5.35 -19.75 13.59
C ARG A 318 -5.03 -21.12 14.21
N GLY A 319 -3.77 -21.46 14.42
CA GLY A 319 -3.35 -22.74 14.97
C GLY A 319 -3.57 -23.95 14.05
N ASN A 320 -3.71 -23.74 12.74
CA ASN A 320 -3.82 -24.81 11.74
C ASN A 320 -2.42 -25.33 11.34
N TYR A 321 -1.74 -25.98 12.28
CA TYR A 321 -0.36 -26.45 12.11
C TYR A 321 -0.22 -27.63 11.10
N GLY A 322 -1.32 -28.24 10.68
CA GLY A 322 -1.35 -29.29 9.66
C GLY A 322 -1.45 -28.79 8.22
N ASP A 323 -1.49 -27.47 7.98
CA ASP A 323 -1.58 -26.92 6.63
C ASP A 323 -0.31 -27.23 5.82
N LYS A 324 -0.47 -27.77 4.61
CA LYS A 324 0.64 -28.08 3.69
C LYS A 324 1.56 -26.89 3.41
N SER A 325 1.06 -25.65 3.52
CA SER A 325 1.88 -24.45 3.37
C SER A 325 2.95 -24.30 4.46
N LEU A 326 2.86 -25.02 5.58
CA LEU A 326 3.85 -24.98 6.67
C LEU A 326 4.89 -26.10 6.59
N SER A 327 4.79 -27.00 5.61
CA SER A 327 5.62 -28.21 5.50
C SER A 327 7.13 -27.97 5.37
N TYR A 328 7.55 -26.76 4.96
CA TYR A 328 8.96 -26.39 4.83
C TYR A 328 9.60 -25.88 6.15
N LEU A 329 8.79 -25.73 7.20
CA LEU A 329 9.24 -25.28 8.51
C LEU A 329 9.63 -26.48 9.37
N SER A 330 10.75 -26.36 10.10
CA SER A 330 11.12 -27.34 11.11
C SER A 330 10.18 -27.27 12.32
N GLY A 331 10.15 -28.33 13.13
CA GLY A 331 9.41 -28.32 14.40
C GLY A 331 9.80 -27.18 15.32
N ASP A 332 11.10 -26.87 15.38
CA ASP A 332 11.64 -25.73 16.15
C ASP A 332 11.15 -24.39 15.60
N SER A 333 11.21 -24.19 14.28
CA SER A 333 10.68 -23.01 13.60
C SER A 333 9.20 -22.78 13.91
N LEU A 334 8.39 -23.84 13.85
CA LEU A 334 6.97 -23.78 14.18
C LEU A 334 6.72 -23.44 15.65
N TRP A 335 7.49 -24.02 16.56
CA TRP A 335 7.39 -23.75 17.98
C TRP A 335 7.76 -22.29 18.32
N ILE A 336 8.85 -21.78 17.75
CA ILE A 336 9.28 -20.38 17.91
C ILE A 336 8.21 -19.44 17.34
N ALA A 337 7.74 -19.68 16.12
CA ALA A 337 6.71 -18.84 15.51
C ALA A 337 5.42 -18.82 16.34
N LYS A 338 4.97 -19.98 16.84
CA LYS A 338 3.80 -20.08 17.73
C LYS A 338 3.96 -19.22 18.98
N ARG A 339 5.17 -19.18 19.55
CA ARG A 339 5.45 -18.42 20.77
C ARG A 339 5.39 -16.91 20.54
N TYR A 340 5.83 -16.43 19.39
CA TYR A 340 6.02 -14.99 19.13
C TYR A 340 4.96 -14.35 18.24
N ILE A 341 4.17 -15.11 17.49
CA ILE A 341 3.13 -14.57 16.58
C ILE A 341 1.99 -13.85 17.32
N HIS A 342 1.78 -14.17 18.61
CA HIS A 342 0.77 -13.55 19.47
C HIS A 342 1.36 -12.58 20.51
N CYS A 343 2.67 -12.31 20.47
CA CYS A 343 3.27 -11.30 21.33
C CYS A 343 2.86 -9.90 20.85
N ASN A 344 1.86 -9.32 21.51
CA ASN A 344 1.53 -7.91 21.40
C ASN A 344 2.41 -7.13 22.38
N ASP A 345 3.52 -6.57 21.90
CA ASP A 345 4.32 -5.69 22.74
C ASP A 345 3.72 -4.28 22.69
N GLY A 346 2.73 -4.03 23.54
CA GLY A 346 2.14 -2.72 23.83
C GLY A 346 3.04 -1.82 24.69
N THR A 347 4.35 -2.04 24.68
CA THR A 347 5.32 -1.31 25.51
C THR A 347 6.47 -0.81 24.64
N SER A 348 6.73 0.49 24.75
CA SER A 348 7.74 1.31 24.07
C SER A 348 9.19 0.94 24.36
N ASP A 349 9.48 -0.33 24.64
CA ASP A 349 10.84 -0.78 24.87
C ASP A 349 11.48 -1.17 23.54
N PHE A 350 12.66 -0.60 23.30
CA PHE A 350 13.56 -0.77 22.17
C PHE A 350 13.95 -2.26 21.86
N ILE A 351 13.43 -3.20 22.65
CA ILE A 351 13.78 -4.63 22.74
C ILE A 351 12.74 -5.52 22.01
N SER A 352 11.78 -4.95 21.30
CA SER A 352 10.67 -5.69 20.66
C SER A 352 11.02 -6.41 19.33
N GLY A 353 12.30 -6.65 19.02
CA GLY A 353 12.75 -7.47 17.88
C GLY A 353 12.16 -8.90 17.83
N ARG A 354 11.43 -9.32 18.87
CA ARG A 354 10.63 -10.56 19.01
C ARG A 354 9.70 -10.82 17.82
N THR A 355 9.04 -9.80 17.29
CA THR A 355 8.15 -9.93 16.13
C THR A 355 8.93 -10.20 14.84
N GLY A 356 10.16 -9.67 14.72
CA GLY A 356 11.08 -9.98 13.63
C GLY A 356 11.47 -11.46 13.59
N PHE A 357 11.65 -12.10 14.75
CA PHE A 357 11.88 -13.55 14.83
C PHE A 357 10.72 -14.35 14.23
N THR A 358 9.49 -13.83 14.23
CA THR A 358 8.37 -14.51 13.59
C THR A 358 8.67 -14.74 12.10
N LEU A 359 9.10 -13.74 11.33
CA LEU A 359 9.35 -13.96 9.90
C LEU A 359 10.57 -14.86 9.63
N PHE A 360 11.65 -14.74 10.42
CA PHE A 360 12.81 -15.63 10.27
C PHE A 360 12.50 -17.08 10.66
N ALA A 361 11.78 -17.30 11.77
CA ALA A 361 11.32 -18.62 12.17
C ALA A 361 10.42 -19.23 11.09
N LEU A 362 9.59 -18.39 10.47
CA LEU A 362 8.77 -18.76 9.32
C LEU A 362 9.54 -18.87 8.01
N ARG A 363 10.86 -18.65 7.98
CA ARG A 363 11.66 -18.65 6.75
C ARG A 363 10.92 -17.92 5.62
N ALA A 364 10.35 -16.76 5.99
CA ALA A 364 9.33 -16.06 5.21
C ALA A 364 9.90 -15.30 4.01
N PHE A 365 11.22 -15.29 3.83
CA PHE A 365 11.90 -14.59 2.76
C PHE A 365 12.06 -15.49 1.54
N ARG A 366 12.12 -14.88 0.35
CA ARG A 366 12.53 -15.58 -0.88
C ARG A 366 14.02 -15.85 -0.89
N SER A 367 14.80 -14.94 -0.30
CA SER A 367 16.25 -15.06 -0.19
C SER A 367 16.63 -16.08 0.87
N GLU A 368 17.43 -17.06 0.46
CA GLU A 368 18.04 -18.02 1.37
C GLU A 368 19.03 -17.33 2.31
N ARG A 369 19.74 -16.29 1.85
CA ARG A 369 20.64 -15.48 2.67
C ARG A 369 19.89 -14.87 3.86
N LEU A 370 18.73 -14.26 3.62
CA LEU A 370 17.87 -13.75 4.69
C LEU A 370 17.34 -14.85 5.60
N ASN A 371 16.89 -15.98 5.03
CA ASN A 371 16.42 -17.11 5.84
C ASN A 371 17.53 -17.75 6.68
N ASN A 372 18.79 -17.68 6.24
CA ASN A 372 19.94 -18.21 6.97
C ASN A 372 20.25 -17.44 8.26
N HIS A 373 19.84 -16.16 8.36
CA HIS A 373 19.84 -15.48 9.66
C HIS A 373 19.01 -16.25 10.69
N GLY A 374 17.91 -16.90 10.29
CA GLY A 374 17.11 -17.77 11.18
C GLY A 374 17.65 -19.18 11.41
N ASN A 375 18.53 -19.69 10.53
CA ASN A 375 19.08 -21.06 10.61
C ASN A 375 20.23 -21.19 11.60
N ASN A 376 20.96 -20.10 11.82
CA ASN A 376 21.79 -20.02 12.98
C ASN A 376 20.84 -20.01 14.18
N ASN A 377 20.65 -21.15 14.85
CA ASN A 377 20.21 -21.19 16.25
C ASN A 377 21.14 -20.33 17.17
N LYS A 378 22.24 -19.85 16.58
CA LYS A 378 23.06 -18.70 16.94
C LYS A 378 22.77 -17.44 16.09
N LEU A 379 21.52 -17.00 15.97
CA LEU A 379 21.28 -15.60 16.25
C LEU A 379 21.67 -15.48 17.74
N THR A 380 22.98 -15.39 17.99
CA THR A 380 23.52 -14.30 18.80
C THR A 380 22.81 -13.09 18.26
N VAL A 381 21.61 -12.87 18.79
CA VAL A 381 20.89 -11.61 18.71
C VAL A 381 21.99 -10.61 18.94
N TYR A 382 22.34 -9.82 17.91
CA TYR A 382 23.53 -8.99 17.84
C TYR A 382 23.97 -8.63 19.26
N GLU A 383 25.10 -9.18 19.70
CA GLU A 383 25.62 -8.99 21.05
C GLU A 383 26.12 -7.54 21.18
N ASP A 384 25.17 -6.61 21.19
CA ASP A 384 25.25 -5.41 21.99
C ASP A 384 25.07 -5.85 23.46
N GLU A 385 25.76 -5.19 24.39
CA GLU A 385 25.68 -5.43 25.85
C GLU A 385 24.23 -5.50 26.34
N ARG A 386 23.31 -4.80 25.66
CA ARG A 386 21.86 -4.82 25.92
C ARG A 386 21.19 -6.17 25.66
N THR A 387 21.66 -6.91 24.66
CA THR A 387 21.15 -8.23 24.30
C THR A 387 21.66 -9.32 25.24
N SER A 388 22.92 -9.18 25.67
CA SER A 388 23.53 -10.00 26.73
C SER A 388 22.80 -9.84 28.08
N TYR A 389 22.30 -8.64 28.39
CA TYR A 389 21.47 -8.38 29.57
C TYR A 389 20.12 -9.14 29.53
N LEU A 390 19.42 -9.12 28.39
CA LEU A 390 18.16 -9.87 28.21
C LEU A 390 18.35 -11.39 28.30
N ARG A 391 19.49 -11.91 27.80
CA ARG A 391 19.85 -13.32 27.94
C ARG A 391 20.06 -13.71 29.40
N ARG A 392 20.64 -12.82 30.22
CA ARG A 392 20.84 -13.00 31.67
C ARG A 392 19.52 -13.12 32.43
N GLU A 393 18.55 -12.28 32.09
CA GLU A 393 17.18 -12.32 32.65
C GLU A 393 16.39 -13.57 32.20
N LEU A 394 16.52 -13.98 30.94
CA LEU A 394 15.76 -15.12 30.39
C LEU A 394 16.34 -16.49 30.77
N ASN A 395 17.64 -16.59 31.07
CA ASN A 395 18.29 -17.84 31.53
C ASN A 395 18.24 -18.06 33.05
N ASN A 396 17.58 -17.17 33.82
CA ASN A 396 17.43 -17.29 35.28
C ASN A 396 16.59 -18.48 35.77
N ARG A 397 16.14 -19.39 34.88
CA ARG A 397 15.55 -20.67 35.28
C ARG A 397 16.57 -21.81 35.40
N LYS A 398 17.84 -21.64 34.97
CA LYS A 398 18.88 -22.68 35.10
C LYS A 398 19.98 -22.36 36.11
N TYR A 399 20.11 -21.12 36.57
CA TYR A 399 21.05 -20.80 37.64
C TYR A 399 20.33 -20.84 39.00
N LYS A 400 20.75 -21.79 39.84
CA LYS A 400 20.38 -21.83 41.27
C LYS A 400 20.53 -20.42 41.85
N LYS A 401 19.46 -19.89 42.42
CA LYS A 401 19.46 -18.64 43.19
C LYS A 401 20.51 -18.74 44.29
N THR A 402 21.67 -18.13 44.10
CA THR A 402 22.47 -17.61 45.20
C THR A 402 22.20 -16.13 45.27
N HIS A 403 21.46 -15.73 46.31
CA HIS A 403 21.22 -14.34 46.66
C HIS A 403 22.55 -13.60 46.77
N GLN A 404 22.77 -12.64 45.87
CA GLN A 404 23.64 -11.51 46.17
C GLN A 404 22.89 -10.22 45.83
N LEU A 405 22.39 -9.59 46.90
CA LEU A 405 22.05 -8.18 46.94
C LEU A 405 23.28 -7.37 46.50
N TYR A 406 23.35 -6.96 45.24
CA TYR A 406 24.27 -5.89 44.84
C TYR A 406 23.55 -4.81 44.02
N LYS A 407 23.18 -3.77 44.78
CA LYS A 407 23.11 -2.34 44.47
C LYS A 407 22.39 -1.89 43.18
N LYS A 408 21.11 -1.56 43.37
CA LYS A 408 20.23 -0.68 42.58
C LYS A 408 20.79 0.73 42.26
N THR A 409 22.00 1.09 42.69
CA THR A 409 22.48 2.48 42.67
C THR A 409 23.30 2.87 41.43
N THR A 410 23.84 1.91 40.67
CA THR A 410 24.66 2.19 39.48
C THR A 410 23.82 2.44 38.22
N ASN A 411 22.62 1.85 38.12
CA ASN A 411 21.75 1.98 36.94
C ASN A 411 21.11 3.38 36.80
N VAL A 412 20.83 4.08 37.90
CA VAL A 412 20.16 5.40 37.83
C VAL A 412 21.12 6.48 37.36
N ARG A 413 22.43 6.38 37.70
CA ARG A 413 23.43 7.37 37.25
C ARG A 413 23.72 7.26 35.76
N TYR A 414 23.85 6.05 35.21
CA TYR A 414 24.22 5.87 33.80
C TYR A 414 23.06 6.18 32.84
N VAL A 415 21.82 5.80 33.21
CA VAL A 415 20.61 6.16 32.44
C VAL A 415 20.37 7.68 32.48
N LYS A 416 20.59 8.35 33.62
CA LYS A 416 20.53 9.81 33.69
C LYS A 416 21.65 10.50 32.90
N PHE A 417 22.83 9.89 32.77
CA PHE A 417 23.95 10.47 32.03
C PHE A 417 23.75 10.38 30.51
N LEU A 418 23.25 9.25 30.01
CA LEU A 418 22.97 9.06 28.58
C LEU A 418 21.72 9.81 28.12
N PHE A 419 20.64 9.77 28.92
CA PHE A 419 19.47 10.62 28.66
C PHE A 419 19.82 12.09 28.86
N GLY A 420 20.68 12.44 29.81
CA GLY A 420 21.15 13.81 30.00
C GLY A 420 21.88 14.35 28.77
N TYR A 421 22.75 13.55 28.15
CA TYR A 421 23.39 13.91 26.89
C TYR A 421 22.41 13.98 25.72
N VAL A 422 21.49 13.02 25.58
CA VAL A 422 20.46 13.06 24.53
C VAL A 422 19.53 14.27 24.72
N TYR A 423 19.16 14.60 25.96
CA TYR A 423 18.32 15.76 26.29
C TYR A 423 19.08 17.09 26.12
N LEU A 424 20.37 17.14 26.46
CA LEU A 424 21.23 18.30 26.22
C LEU A 424 21.48 18.51 24.72
N TYR A 425 21.70 17.44 23.94
CA TYR A 425 21.89 17.51 22.49
C TYR A 425 20.60 17.94 21.77
N ILE A 426 19.44 17.42 22.21
CA ILE A 426 18.13 17.83 21.69
C ILE A 426 17.81 19.29 22.02
N ASN A 427 18.23 19.80 23.19
CA ASN A 427 17.95 21.18 23.60
C ASN A 427 19.02 22.20 23.19
N GLN A 428 20.26 21.79 22.89
CA GLN A 428 21.31 22.69 22.40
C GLN A 428 21.17 22.99 20.90
N ASP A 429 20.59 22.06 20.12
CA ASP A 429 20.34 22.22 18.68
C ASP A 429 18.86 22.50 18.34
N CYS A 430 18.04 23.05 19.25
CA CYS A 430 16.65 23.45 18.97
C CYS A 430 15.80 22.43 18.17
N VAL A 431 16.08 21.12 18.29
CA VAL A 431 15.29 20.09 17.59
C VAL A 431 14.11 19.74 18.49
N LEU A 432 13.06 20.56 18.44
CA LEU A 432 11.79 20.30 19.11
C LEU A 432 11.33 18.86 18.82
N GLY A 433 11.35 18.02 19.84
CA GLY A 433 10.70 16.71 19.82
C GLY A 433 9.20 16.90 19.64
N VAL A 434 8.72 16.72 18.41
CA VAL A 434 7.31 16.85 18.06
C VAL A 434 6.51 15.68 18.66
N PHE A 435 5.80 15.95 19.75
CA PHE A 435 4.72 15.10 20.25
C PHE A 435 3.50 15.23 19.34
N TYR A 436 3.02 14.11 18.78
CA TYR A 436 1.88 14.11 17.87
C TYR A 436 0.57 14.52 18.57
N ARG A 437 -0.10 15.55 18.04
CA ARG A 437 -1.48 15.97 18.39
C ARG A 437 -2.54 15.14 17.66
N PHE A 438 -3.70 14.97 18.28
CA PHE A 438 -4.83 14.15 17.82
C PHE A 438 -5.62 14.71 16.61
N GLU A 439 -5.19 15.83 16.02
CA GLU A 439 -5.95 16.56 15.00
C GLU A 439 -5.79 16.02 13.55
N ILE A 440 -5.05 14.92 13.37
CA ILE A 440 -4.75 14.29 12.06
C ILE A 440 -5.85 13.30 11.62
N VAL A 441 -7.12 13.69 11.73
CA VAL A 441 -8.27 12.92 11.17
C VAL A 441 -8.82 13.57 9.89
N LYS A 442 -8.28 14.70 9.44
CA LYS A 442 -8.85 15.45 8.30
C LYS A 442 -7.97 15.68 7.06
N SER A 443 -6.74 15.17 6.99
CA SER A 443 -5.89 15.41 5.80
C SER A 443 -6.07 14.34 4.71
N PHE A 444 -6.94 14.65 3.75
CA PHE A 444 -7.10 13.92 2.50
C PHE A 444 -5.94 14.20 1.54
N GLY A 445 -5.12 13.18 1.25
CA GLY A 445 -4.33 13.08 0.01
C GLY A 445 -3.13 14.03 -0.15
N GLN A 446 -2.32 14.24 0.90
CA GLN A 446 -1.01 14.89 0.78
C GLN A 446 0.14 13.91 1.11
N PRO A 447 1.38 14.15 0.64
CA PRO A 447 2.56 13.42 1.10
C PRO A 447 2.64 13.46 2.63
N PRO A 448 3.31 12.49 3.29
CA PRO A 448 3.35 12.45 4.75
C PRO A 448 3.91 13.78 5.27
N PRO A 449 3.32 14.35 6.34
CA PRO A 449 3.54 15.75 6.72
C PRO A 449 5.04 16.09 6.79
N ALA A 450 5.40 17.21 6.17
CA ALA A 450 6.67 17.87 6.45
C ALA A 450 6.54 18.49 7.85
N GLY A 451 7.43 18.11 8.76
CA GLY A 451 7.54 18.77 10.06
C GLY A 451 7.93 20.23 9.85
N ARG A 452 6.96 21.12 10.03
CA ARG A 452 7.03 22.50 10.52
C ARG A 452 5.72 22.68 11.29
N ASP A 453 5.69 23.03 12.57
CA ASP A 453 6.51 24.02 13.28
C ASP A 453 7.18 23.48 14.55
#